data_AF-A0ABD0Z7I8-F1
#
_entry.id   AF-A0ABD0Z7I8-F1
#
_cell.length_a   1.000
_cell.length_b   1.000
_cell.length_c   1.000
_cell.angle_alpha   90.00
_cell.angle_beta   90.00
_cell.angle_gamma   90.00
#
_symmetry.space_group_name_H-M   'P 1'
#
loop_
_entity.id
_entity.type
_entity.pdbx_description
1 polymer ?
#
loop_
_entity_poly.entity_id
_entity_poly.type
_entity_poly.pdbx_seq_one_letter_code
_entity_poly.pdbx_strand_id
1 'polypeptide(L)'
;MMDEAKTSGRLLFADLPPHLRKSRIDNVMSKLKEAIDAESSNHQSLTREEQTNESPATRAKLAFLIGKSEERLQALTVLMLHCCAGLQDHQEAMTSTTSPLN
;
A
#
# COMPACT_ATOMS: atom_id res chain seq x y z
N MET A 1 -2.00 16.36 0.78
CA MET A 1 -2.05 14.93 0.43
C MET A 1 -1.12 14.05 1.29
N MET A 2 0.07 14.52 1.72
CA MET A 2 0.96 13.74 2.61
C MET A 2 0.53 13.72 4.09
N ASP A 3 -0.33 14.65 4.51
CA ASP A 3 -0.75 14.82 5.91
C ASP A 3 -1.90 13.89 6.33
N GLU A 4 -2.87 13.66 5.45
CA GLU A 4 -4.00 12.73 5.66
C GLU A 4 -3.53 11.27 5.78
N ALA A 5 -2.56 10.92 4.94
CA ALA A 5 -1.79 9.68 4.99
C ALA A 5 -1.16 9.44 6.36
N LYS A 6 -0.43 10.45 6.86
CA LYS A 6 0.31 10.42 8.13
C LYS A 6 -0.64 10.36 9.33
N THR A 7 -1.83 10.96 9.21
CA THR A 7 -2.84 11.01 10.27
C THR A 7 -3.69 9.73 10.34
N SER A 8 -4.06 9.16 9.19
CA SER A 8 -4.77 7.87 9.11
C SER A 8 -3.91 6.71 9.61
N GLY A 9 -2.64 6.65 9.18
CA GLY A 9 -1.67 5.67 9.70
C GLY A 9 -1.40 5.82 11.20
N ARG A 10 -1.38 7.05 11.73
CA ARG A 10 -1.26 7.29 13.18
C ARG A 10 -2.49 6.84 13.95
N LEU A 11 -3.71 7.17 13.50
CA LEU A 11 -4.95 6.76 14.17
C LEU A 11 -5.12 5.24 14.19
N LEU A 12 -4.68 4.52 13.15
CA LEU A 12 -4.76 3.06 13.10
C LEU A 12 -3.90 2.35 14.17
N PHE A 13 -2.85 3.01 14.67
CA PHE A 13 -1.88 2.40 15.60
C PHE A 13 -1.54 3.26 16.83
N ALA A 14 -2.31 4.32 17.08
CA ALA A 14 -2.07 5.28 18.16
C ALA A 14 -2.15 4.60 19.55
N ASP A 15 -3.09 3.68 19.71
CA ASP A 15 -3.34 2.97 20.97
C ASP A 15 -2.36 1.82 21.25
N LEU A 16 -1.49 1.50 20.29
CA LEU A 16 -0.54 0.40 20.42
C LEU A 16 0.83 0.88 20.95
N PRO A 17 1.42 0.16 21.93
CA PRO A 17 2.80 0.38 22.36
C PRO A 17 3.78 0.41 21.18
N PRO A 18 4.87 1.20 21.27
CA PRO A 18 5.81 1.39 20.16
C PRO A 18 6.35 0.08 19.56
N HIS A 19 6.61 -0.93 20.40
CA HIS A 19 7.08 -2.25 19.96
C HIS A 19 6.02 -3.06 19.20
N LEU A 20 4.74 -2.95 19.57
CA LEU A 20 3.63 -3.60 18.86
C LEU A 20 3.28 -2.87 17.56
N ARG A 21 3.51 -1.55 17.52
CA ARG A 21 3.29 -0.73 16.32
C ARG A 21 4.15 -1.18 15.15
N LYS A 22 5.46 -1.37 15.38
CA LYS A 22 6.37 -1.89 14.35
C LYS A 22 5.93 -3.26 13.84
N SER A 23 5.68 -4.22 14.75
CA SER A 23 5.26 -5.58 14.38
C SER A 23 3.94 -5.59 13.58
N ARG A 24 3.00 -4.69 13.90
CA ARG A 24 1.77 -4.52 13.14
C ARG A 24 2.01 -3.92 11.75
N ILE A 25 2.84 -2.88 11.65
CA ILE A 25 3.22 -2.29 10.36
C ILE A 25 3.89 -3.35 9.47
N ASP A 26 4.82 -4.14 10.00
CA ASP A 26 5.48 -5.22 9.27
C ASP A 26 4.48 -6.28 8.77
N ASN A 27 3.49 -6.65 9.59
CA ASN A 27 2.43 -7.58 9.19
C ASN A 27 1.54 -7.01 8.07
N VAL A 28 1.14 -5.74 8.19
CA VAL A 28 0.33 -5.06 7.18
C VAL A 28 1.11 -4.90 5.88
N MET A 29 2.41 -4.58 5.95
CA MET A 29 3.30 -4.50 4.79
C MET A 29 3.42 -5.85 4.06
N SER A 30 3.57 -6.97 4.80
CA SER A 30 3.58 -8.30 4.19
C SER A 30 2.30 -8.59 3.42
N LYS A 31 1.14 -8.32 4.03
CA LYS A 31 -0.18 -8.52 3.41
C LYS A 31 -0.42 -7.60 2.22
N LEU A 32 0.03 -6.34 2.30
CA LEU A 32 -0.04 -5.40 1.18
C LEU A 32 0.80 -5.88 0.01
N LYS A 33 2.00 -6.39 0.27
CA LYS A 33 2.89 -6.95 -0.76
C LYS A 33 2.24 -8.14 -1.45
N GLU A 34 1.71 -9.10 -0.68
CA GLU A 34 0.96 -10.24 -1.23
C GLU A 34 -0.25 -9.80 -2.06
N ALA A 35 -1.01 -8.79 -1.58
CA ALA A 35 -2.16 -8.25 -2.30
C ALA A 35 -1.75 -7.55 -3.61
N ILE A 36 -0.63 -6.81 -3.62
CA ILE A 36 -0.09 -6.17 -4.81
C ILE A 36 0.39 -7.20 -5.81
N ASP A 37 1.13 -8.22 -5.36
CA ASP A 37 1.64 -9.29 -6.23
C ASP A 37 0.47 -10.04 -6.89
N ALA A 38 -0.56 -10.38 -6.12
CA ALA A 38 -1.78 -11.02 -6.63
C ALA A 38 -2.54 -10.12 -7.61
N GLU A 39 -2.72 -8.84 -7.29
CA GLU A 39 -3.43 -7.91 -8.16
C GLU A 39 -2.63 -7.59 -9.43
N SER A 40 -1.30 -7.52 -9.35
CA SER A 40 -0.43 -7.34 -10.51
C SER A 40 -0.50 -8.54 -11.46
N SER A 41 -0.58 -9.77 -10.92
CA SER A 41 -0.78 -10.97 -11.72
C SER A 41 -2.16 -10.99 -12.39
N ASN A 42 -3.20 -10.57 -11.67
CA ASN A 42 -4.54 -10.39 -12.22
C ASN A 42 -4.56 -9.35 -13.36
N HIS A 43 -3.95 -8.18 -13.13
CA HIS A 43 -3.83 -7.11 -14.12
C HIS A 43 -3.13 -7.60 -15.39
N GLN A 44 -1.98 -8.28 -15.26
CA GLN A 44 -1.26 -8.85 -16.41
C GLN A 44 -2.10 -9.86 -17.18
N SER A 45 -2.88 -10.69 -16.47
CA SER A 45 -3.75 -11.68 -17.08
C SER A 45 -4.89 -11.03 -17.87
N LEU A 46 -5.55 -10.02 -17.29
CA LEU A 46 -6.60 -9.24 -17.95
C LEU A 46 -6.08 -8.49 -19.18
N THR A 47 -4.91 -7.87 -19.08
CA THR A 47 -4.26 -7.16 -20.20
C THR A 47 -3.91 -8.11 -21.34
N ARG A 48 -3.38 -9.30 -21.02
CA ARG A 48 -3.12 -10.33 -22.03
C ARG A 48 -4.41 -10.82 -22.69
N GLU A 49 -5.45 -11.05 -21.89
CA GLU A 49 -6.75 -11.47 -22.39
C GLU A 49 -7.37 -10.40 -23.33
N GLU A 50 -7.26 -9.12 -22.99
CA GLU A 50 -7.74 -8.00 -23.81
C GLU A 50 -7.07 -7.96 -25.19
N GLN A 51 -5.76 -8.20 -25.24
CA GLN A 51 -4.97 -8.22 -26.47
C GLN A 51 -5.29 -9.41 -27.39
N THR A 52 -5.69 -10.54 -26.80
CA THR A 52 -6.01 -11.77 -27.56
C THR A 52 -7.48 -11.88 -27.98
N ASN A 53 -8.36 -11.04 -27.44
CA ASN A 53 -9.79 -11.06 -27.75
C ASN A 53 -10.10 -10.23 -28.99
N GLU A 54 -10.82 -10.82 -29.95
CA GLU A 54 -11.23 -10.12 -31.18
C GLU A 54 -12.58 -9.40 -31.05
N SER A 55 -13.37 -9.76 -30.03
CA SER A 55 -14.70 -9.17 -29.77
C SER A 55 -14.61 -7.77 -29.15
N PRO A 56 -15.13 -6.71 -29.81
CA PRO A 56 -15.11 -5.35 -29.27
C PRO A 56 -15.83 -5.20 -27.93
N ALA A 57 -16.94 -5.92 -27.73
CA ALA A 57 -17.69 -5.89 -26.47
C ALA A 57 -16.90 -6.54 -25.32
N THR A 58 -16.18 -7.63 -25.60
CA THR A 58 -15.33 -8.31 -24.62
C THR A 58 -14.12 -7.44 -24.27
N ARG A 59 -13.46 -6.83 -25.26
CA ARG A 59 -12.35 -5.89 -25.05
C ARG A 59 -12.75 -4.69 -24.20
N ALA A 60 -13.92 -4.09 -24.45
CA ALA A 60 -14.42 -2.98 -23.63
C ALA A 60 -14.63 -3.39 -22.16
N LYS A 61 -15.18 -4.59 -21.92
CA LYS A 61 -15.33 -5.14 -20.56
C LYS A 61 -13.97 -5.38 -19.90
N LEU A 62 -13.00 -5.93 -20.64
CA LEU A 62 -11.66 -6.18 -20.14
C LEU A 62 -10.93 -4.87 -19.82
N ALA A 63 -11.00 -3.86 -20.68
CA ALA A 63 -10.44 -2.53 -20.43
C ALA A 63 -11.00 -1.90 -19.15
N PHE A 64 -12.30 -2.05 -18.89
CA PHE A 64 -12.91 -1.61 -17.64
C PHE A 64 -12.36 -2.36 -16.42
N LEU A 65 -12.18 -3.68 -16.51
CA LEU A 65 -11.61 -4.49 -15.44
C LEU A 65 -10.13 -4.17 -15.19
N ILE A 66 -9.37 -3.91 -16.25
CA ILE A 66 -7.97 -3.45 -16.19
C ILE A 66 -7.90 -2.13 -15.42
N GLY A 67 -8.70 -1.14 -15.80
CA GLY A 67 -8.73 0.15 -15.10
C GLY A 67 -9.11 0.03 -13.63
N LYS A 68 -10.05 -0.88 -13.29
CA LYS A 68 -10.40 -1.17 -11.89
C LYS A 68 -9.24 -1.85 -11.13
N SER A 69 -8.50 -2.73 -11.80
CA SER A 69 -7.30 -3.37 -11.25
C SER A 69 -6.19 -2.35 -11.01
N GLU A 70 -6.00 -1.38 -11.92
CA GLU A 70 -5.05 -0.27 -11.74
C GLU A 70 -5.40 0.64 -10.56
N GLU A 71 -6.67 1.03 -10.43
CA GLU A 71 -7.15 1.82 -9.28
C GLU A 71 -6.84 1.10 -7.96
N ARG A 72 -7.05 -0.22 -7.92
CA ARG A 72 -6.74 -1.05 -6.76
C ARG A 72 -5.24 -1.11 -6.47
N LEU A 73 -4.40 -1.29 -7.48
CA LEU A 73 -2.94 -1.26 -7.33
C LEU A 73 -2.44 0.09 -6.80
N GLN A 74 -3.02 1.18 -7.28
CA GLN A 74 -2.71 2.52 -6.81
C GLN A 74 -3.08 2.68 -5.34
N ALA A 75 -4.29 2.26 -4.94
CA ALA A 75 -4.73 2.31 -3.55
C ALA A 75 -3.83 1.49 -2.62
N LEU A 76 -3.44 0.28 -3.04
CA LEU A 76 -2.53 -0.57 -2.26
C LEU A 76 -1.14 0.05 -2.09
N THR A 77 -0.62 0.71 -3.14
CA THR A 77 0.67 1.42 -3.09
C THR A 77 0.61 2.63 -2.15
N VAL A 78 -0.50 3.36 -2.16
CA VAL A 78 -0.72 4.47 -1.21
C VAL A 78 -0.73 3.97 0.23
N LEU A 79 -1.37 2.83 0.51
CA LEU A 79 -1.35 2.20 1.83
C LEU A 79 0.07 1.76 2.24
N MET A 80 0.88 1.25 1.31
CA MET A 80 2.29 0.95 1.58
C MET A 80 3.07 2.20 1.96
N LEU A 81 2.87 3.31 1.24
CA LEU A 81 3.52 4.59 1.58
C LEU A 81 3.14 5.07 2.98
N HIS A 82 1.88 4.89 3.39
CA HIS A 82 1.44 5.23 4.74
C HIS A 82 2.12 4.37 5.81
N CYS A 83 2.27 3.06 5.53
CA CYS A 83 2.99 2.14 6.41
C CYS A 83 4.47 2.53 6.53
N CYS A 84 5.14 2.85 5.42
CA CYS A 84 6.53 3.33 5.41
C CYS A 84 6.68 4.64 6.20
N ALA A 85 5.77 5.60 6.03
CA ALA A 85 5.78 6.86 6.75
C ALA A 85 5.58 6.66 8.28
N GLY A 86 4.70 5.74 8.67
CA GLY A 86 4.52 5.37 10.08
C GLY A 86 5.75 4.70 10.69
N LEU A 87 6.50 3.93 9.92
CA LEU A 87 7.75 3.31 10.35
C LEU A 87 8.88 4.34 10.51
N GLN A 88 8.96 5.31 9.59
CA GLN A 88 9.97 6.38 9.63
C GLN A 88 9.74 7.33 10.82
N ASP A 89 8.48 7.74 11.08
CA ASP A 89 8.10 8.57 12.24
C ASP A 89 8.47 7.87 13.57
N HIS A 90 8.32 6.54 13.63
CA HIS A 90 8.75 5.74 14.78
C HIS A 90 10.28 5.70 14.94
N GLN A 91 11.04 5.60 13.84
CA GLN A 91 12.50 5.64 13.87
C GLN A 91 13.04 7.02 14.29
N GLU A 92 12.47 8.11 13.77
CA GLU A 92 12.85 9.48 14.12
C GLU A 92 12.56 9.84 15.58
N ALA A 93 11.44 9.33 16.13
CA ALA A 93 11.11 9.47 17.55
C ALA A 93 12.13 8.76 18.47
N MET A 94 12.71 7.64 18.02
CA MET A 94 13.74 6.92 18.77
C MET A 94 15.13 7.56 18.65
N THR A 95 15.46 8.18 17.52
CA THR A 95 16.78 8.82 17.31
C THR A 95 16.87 10.23 17.91
N SER A 96 15.75 10.92 18.11
CA SER A 96 15.75 12.28 18.72
C SER A 96 16.00 12.29 20.23
N THR A 97 16.13 11.13 20.89
CA THR A 97 16.43 11.04 22.34
C THR A 97 17.93 10.90 22.64
N THR A 98 18.79 10.82 21.61
CA THR A 98 20.25 10.81 21.79
C THR A 98 20.88 12.08 21.20
N SER A 99 20.50 13.24 21.74
CA SER A 99 21.42 14.39 21.75
C SER A 99 22.14 14.36 23.11
N PRO A 100 23.45 14.07 23.17
CA PRO A 100 24.18 14.22 24.41
C PRO A 100 24.14 15.71 24.78
N LEU A 101 23.60 15.96 25.97
CA LEU A 101 23.78 17.21 26.69
C LEU A 101 25.30 17.42 26.88
N ASN A 102 25.81 18.54 26.36
CA ASN A 102 27.03 19.26 26.77
C ASN A 102 28.35 18.46 26.88
#